data_AF-A0A3M1E5I3-F1
#
_entry.id   AF-A0A3M1E5I3-F1
#
_cell.length_a   1.000
_cell.length_b   1.000
_cell.length_c   1.000
_cell.angle_alpha   90.00
_cell.angle_beta   90.00
_cell.angle_gamma   90.00
#
_symmetry.space_group_name_H-M   'P 1'
#
loop_
_entity.id
_entity.type
_entity.pdbx_description
1 polymer ?
#
loop_
_entity_poly.entity_id
_entity_poly.type
_entity_poly.pdbx_seq_one_letter_code
_entity_poly.pdbx_strand_id
1 'polypeptide(L)' 'MLASVAAERNILIKLLNEGTLSKGGLAALRRESELSGLPLVDVLVAHDLISEADVARAFADLAGLRFV' A
#
# COMPACT_ATOMS: atom_id res chain seq x y z
N MET A 1 -4.12 15.07 2.07
CA MET A 1 -2.92 14.62 1.33
C MET A 1 -1.87 13.94 2.22
N LEU A 2 -1.47 14.50 3.36
CA LEU A 2 -0.44 13.89 4.23
C LEU A 2 -0.82 12.50 4.81
N ALA A 3 -2.10 12.29 5.14
CA ALA A 3 -2.56 10.99 5.66
C ALA A 3 -2.40 9.85 4.63
N SER A 4 -2.63 10.12 3.34
CA SER A 4 -2.51 9.09 2.29
C SER A 4 -1.08 8.57 2.15
N VAL A 5 -0.10 9.47 2.22
CA VAL A 5 1.33 9.12 2.09
C VAL A 5 1.82 8.33 3.31
N ALA A 6 1.34 8.68 4.50
CA ALA A 6 1.70 7.96 5.72
C ALA A 6 1.06 6.56 5.80
N ALA A 7 -0.18 6.40 5.34
CA ALA A 7 -0.85 5.09 5.29
C ALA A 7 -0.18 4.16 4.29
N GLU A 8 0.12 4.67 3.08
CA GLU A 8 0.88 3.94 2.07
C GLU A 8 2.24 3.48 2.58
N ARG A 9 2.99 4.35 3.27
CA ARG A 9 4.28 3.97 3.86
C ARG A 9 4.13 2.83 4.89
N ASN A 10 3.11 2.87 5.74
CA ASN A 10 2.87 1.82 6.73
C ASN A 10 2.53 0.48 6.07
N ILE A 11 1.71 0.50 5.02
CA ILE A 11 1.41 -0.68 4.19
C ILE A 11 2.71 -1.27 3.62
N LEU A 12 3.54 -0.43 3.01
CA LEU A 12 4.81 -0.88 2.41
C LEU A 12 5.76 -1.49 3.44
N ILE A 13 5.91 -0.87 4.61
CA ILE A 13 6.76 -1.40 5.69
C ILE A 13 6.24 -2.77 6.16
N LYS A 14 4.93 -2.90 6.33
CA LYS A 14 4.30 -4.17 6.72
C LYS A 14 4.60 -5.27 5.70
N LEU A 15 4.34 -5.01 4.41
CA LEU A 15 4.54 -6.00 3.34
C LEU A 15 6.02 -6.40 3.17
N LEU A 16 6.95 -5.47 3.38
CA LEU A 16 8.39 -5.76 3.38
C LEU A 16 8.82 -6.63 4.57
N ASN A 17 8.25 -6.36 5.76
CA ASN A 17 8.56 -7.11 6.97
C ASN A 17 7.99 -8.53 6.95
N GLU A 18 6.82 -8.72 6.33
CA GLU A 18 6.17 -10.02 6.15
C GLU A 18 6.82 -10.86 5.03
N GLY A 19 7.70 -10.26 4.22
CA GLY A 19 8.33 -10.92 3.07
C GLY A 19 7.41 -11.09 1.86
N THR A 20 6.15 -10.67 1.96
CA THR A 20 5.17 -10.62 0.87
C THR A 20 5.65 -9.72 -0.27
N LEU A 21 6.38 -8.66 0.06
CA LEU A 21 7.02 -7.78 -0.91
C LEU A 21 8.53 -7.78 -0.73
N SER A 22 9.27 -7.96 -1.82
CA SER A 22 10.72 -7.78 -1.83
C SER A 22 11.10 -6.36 -2.24
N LYS A 23 12.31 -5.90 -1.86
CA LYS A 23 12.82 -4.58 -2.28
C LYS A 23 12.89 -4.43 -3.81
N GLY A 24 13.23 -5.52 -4.52
CA GLY A 24 13.24 -5.55 -5.98
C GLY A 24 11.82 -5.47 -6.57
N GLY A 25 10.87 -6.20 -5.97
CA GLY A 25 9.45 -6.14 -6.34
C GLY A 25 8.86 -4.74 -6.14
N LEU A 26 9.19 -4.08 -5.02
CA LEU A 26 8.73 -2.70 -4.75
C LEU A 26 9.22 -1.73 -5.84
N ALA A 27 10.47 -1.85 -6.29
CA ALA A 27 10.99 -1.00 -7.36
C ALA A 27 10.23 -1.20 -8.68
N ALA A 28 9.85 -2.45 -9.00
CA ALA A 28 9.07 -2.75 -10.19
C ALA A 28 7.64 -2.18 -10.10
N LEU A 29 6.95 -2.40 -8.98
CA LEU A 29 5.57 -1.91 -8.77
C LEU A 29 5.51 -0.39 -8.72
N ARG A 30 6.52 0.26 -8.16
CA ARG A 30 6.62 1.74 -8.20
C ARG A 30 6.75 2.25 -9.63
N ARG A 31 7.58 1.61 -10.45
CA ARG A 31 7.71 1.97 -11.86
C ARG A 31 6.39 1.77 -12.60
N GLU A 32 5.66 0.70 -12.31
CA GLU A 32 4.34 0.43 -12.88
C GLU A 32 3.30 1.49 -12.46
N SER A 33 3.29 1.89 -11.18
CA SER A 33 2.47 3.01 -10.68
C SER A 33 2.79 4.31 -11.42
N GLU A 34 4.07 4.63 -11.61
CA GLU A 34 4.50 5.83 -12.35
C GLU A 34 4.10 5.78 -13.84
N LEU A 35 4.17 4.61 -14.48
CA LEU A 35 3.80 4.42 -15.89
C LEU A 35 2.30 4.44 -16.13
N SER A 36 1.52 3.86 -15.21
CA SER A 36 0.06 3.79 -15.30
C SER A 36 -0.62 5.06 -14.79
N GLY A 37 0.08 5.88 -14.01
CA GLY A 37 -0.49 7.02 -13.30
C GLY A 37 -1.41 6.62 -12.14
N LEU A 38 -1.42 5.35 -11.75
CA LEU A 38 -2.21 4.84 -10.64
C LEU A 38 -1.45 4.96 -9.32
N PRO A 39 -2.14 5.19 -8.19
CA PRO A 39 -1.56 5.08 -6.86
C PRO A 39 -0.88 3.72 -6.64
N LEU A 40 0.27 3.72 -5.94
CA LEU A 40 1.02 2.48 -5.67
C LEU A 40 0.18 1.46 -4.88
N VAL A 41 -0.69 1.91 -3.98
CA VAL A 41 -1.65 1.04 -3.27
C VAL A 41 -2.59 0.28 -4.21
N ASP A 42 -3.08 0.92 -5.27
CA ASP A 42 -3.98 0.27 -6.22
C ASP A 42 -3.23 -0.78 -7.05
N VAL A 43 -1.96 -0.50 -7.39
CA VAL A 43 -1.07 -1.49 -8.03
C VAL A 43 -0.81 -2.67 -7.09
N LEU A 44 -0.58 -2.44 -5.79
CA LEU A 44 -0.39 -3.52 -4.82
C LEU A 44 -1.65 -4.41 -4.71
N VAL A 45 -2.84 -3.82 -4.75
CA VAL A 45 -4.12 -4.57 -4.76
C VAL A 45 -4.27 -5.37 -6.06
N ALA A 46 -3.95 -4.77 -7.21
CA ALA A 46 -4.04 -5.45 -8.50
C ALA A 46 -3.12 -6.67 -8.62
N HIS A 47 -1.99 -6.67 -7.91
CA HIS A 47 -1.06 -7.80 -7.82
C HIS A 47 -1.36 -8.76 -6.66
N ASP A 48 -2.51 -8.61 -5.99
CA ASP A 48 -2.96 -9.42 -4.84
C ASP A 48 -1.96 -9.46 -3.67
N LEU A 49 -1.16 -8.40 -3.54
CA LEU A 49 -0.16 -8.25 -2.47
C LEU A 49 -0.77 -7.69 -1.19
N ILE A 50 -1.93 -7.03 -1.31
CA ILE A 50 -2.73 -6.53 -0.20
C ILE A 50 -4.20 -6.48 -0.61
N SER A 51 -5.11 -6.80 0.30
CA SER A 51 -6.54 -6.68 0.03
C SER A 51 -7.03 -5.23 0.16
N GLU A 52 -8.10 -4.87 -0.55
CA GLU A 52 -8.75 -3.55 -0.38
C GLU A 52 -9.18 -3.29 1.07
N ALA A 53 -9.62 -4.34 1.78
CA ALA A 53 -9.99 -4.25 3.19
C ALA A 53 -8.79 -3.90 4.08
N ASP A 54 -7.62 -4.48 3.80
CA ASP A 54 -6.38 -4.16 4.51
C ASP A 54 -5.91 -2.73 4.25
N VAL A 55 -6.05 -2.26 3.01
CA VAL A 55 -5.78 -0.85 2.66
C VAL A 55 -6.71 0.04 3.45
N ALA A 56 -8.03 -0.17 3.38
CA ALA A 56 -9.02 0.66 4.06
C ALA A 56 -8.81 0.66 5.59
N ARG A 57 -8.44 -0.48 6.17
CA ARG A 57 -8.06 -0.58 7.58
C ARG A 57 -6.82 0.24 7.91
N ALA A 58 -5.75 0.17 7.11
CA ALA A 58 -4.55 0.96 7.32
C ALA A 58 -4.81 2.48 7.25
N PHE A 59 -5.72 2.91 6.37
CA PHE A 59 -6.18 4.30 6.31
C PHE A 59 -7.01 4.70 7.52
N ALA A 60 -7.92 3.83 7.97
CA ALA A 60 -8.74 4.07 9.16
C ALA A 60 -7.89 4.18 10.44
N ASP A 61 -6.94 3.25 10.62
CA ASP A 61 -6.00 3.24 11.76
C ASP A 61 -5.21 4.55 11.83
N LEU A 62 -4.72 5.05 10.69
CA LEU A 62 -4.00 6.31 10.64
C LEU A 62 -4.90 7.53 10.92
N ALA A 63 -6.14 7.49 10.45
CA ALA A 63 -7.12 8.56 10.71
C ALA A 63 -7.67 8.52 12.15
N GLY A 64 -7.31 7.52 12.96
CA GLY A 64 -7.89 7.29 14.28
C GLY A 64 -9.36 6.89 14.22
N LEU A 65 -9.81 6.37 13.07
CA LEU A 65 -11.18 5.95 12.82
C LEU A 65 -11.31 4.45 13.12
N ARG A 66 -12.44 4.07 13.72
CA ARG A 66 -12.76 2.66 13.94
C ARG A 66 -13.21 2.03 12.62
N PHE A 67 -12.42 1.09 12.10
CA PHE A 67 -12.82 0.22 11.00
C PHE A 67 -13.84 -0.82 11.50
N VAL A 68 -15.04 -0.88 10.91
CA VAL A 68 -16.16 -1.76 11.30
C VAL A 68 -16.62 -2.63 10.15
#